data_AF-A0A9P7C6H1-F1
#
_entry.id   AF-A0A9P7C6H1-F1
#
_cell.length_a   1.000
_cell.length_b   1.000
_cell.length_c   1.000
_cell.angle_alpha   90.00
_cell.angle_beta   90.00
_cell.angle_gamma   90.00
#
_symmetry.space_group_name_H-M   'P 1'
#
loop_
_entity.id
_entity.type
_entity.pdbx_description
1 polymer ?
#
loop_
_entity_poly.entity_id
_entity_poly.type
_entity_poly.pdbx_seq_one_letter_code
_entity_poly.pdbx_strand_id
1 'polypeptide(L)'
;MRIRQDLSLDSNHKLVSLSFQINASIPQLPRHPRIIWNLGKLKDRNNHEAYLRRFQELSQPLLQYHEKHDYPINNRHYAVDYIEKLNADLCQAIYTSLDDSCGRVSHSTGPLRDFWTDKLQEAYDYRELCYRKWRKAYGLNKLHYWLKHQEARATLRRLIAQRRRETWTTFSVFARTEL
;
A
#
# COMPACT_ATOMS: atom_id res chain seq x y z
N MET A 1 -7.22 -29.11 16.11
CA MET A 1 -8.59 -28.57 16.35
C MET A 1 -9.02 -28.97 17.75
N ARG A 2 -9.53 -28.06 18.57
CA ARG A 2 -10.05 -28.32 19.92
C ARG A 2 -11.40 -27.64 20.06
N ILE A 3 -12.42 -28.39 20.43
CA ILE A 3 -13.77 -27.88 20.71
C ILE A 3 -13.85 -27.64 22.22
N ARG A 4 -14.05 -26.39 22.64
CA ARG A 4 -14.09 -25.97 24.04
C ARG A 4 -15.54 -25.97 24.50
N GLN A 5 -15.90 -26.98 25.29
CA GLN A 5 -17.25 -27.19 25.82
C GLN A 5 -17.47 -26.45 27.14
N ASP A 6 -16.39 -26.13 27.84
CA ASP A 6 -16.33 -25.42 29.12
C ASP A 6 -16.51 -23.90 28.97
N LEU A 7 -16.30 -23.37 27.76
CA LEU A 7 -16.32 -21.93 27.46
C LEU A 7 -17.57 -21.48 26.70
N SER A 8 -18.46 -22.40 26.34
CA SER A 8 -19.77 -22.07 25.78
C SER A 8 -20.70 -21.65 26.93
N LEU A 9 -20.79 -20.35 27.17
CA LEU A 9 -21.65 -19.72 28.17
C LEU A 9 -23.14 -19.87 27.79
N ASP A 10 -23.73 -21.04 28.05
CA ASP A 10 -25.15 -21.37 27.77
C ASP A 10 -25.64 -21.06 26.34
N SER A 11 -24.70 -20.95 25.40
CA SER A 11 -24.99 -20.79 23.98
C SER A 11 -25.11 -22.16 23.32
N ASN A 12 -26.09 -22.30 22.43
CA ASN A 12 -26.21 -23.45 21.54
C ASN A 12 -25.06 -23.57 20.50
N HIS A 13 -24.12 -22.61 20.48
CA HIS A 13 -22.93 -22.62 19.62
C HIS A 13 -21.70 -23.09 20.40
N LYS A 14 -21.00 -24.12 19.92
CA LYS A 14 -19.77 -24.63 20.54
C LYS A 14 -18.55 -23.83 20.06
N LEU A 15 -17.72 -23.36 20.99
CA LEU A 15 -16.48 -22.66 20.64
C LEU A 15 -15.47 -23.66 20.07
N VAL A 16 -15.09 -23.47 18.80
CA VAL A 16 -14.08 -24.30 18.13
C VAL A 16 -12.81 -23.48 17.93
N SER A 17 -11.68 -24.00 18.42
CA SER A 17 -10.36 -23.43 18.21
C SER A 17 -9.55 -24.34 17.29
N LEU A 18 -9.07 -23.81 16.17
CA LEU A 18 -8.13 -24.50 15.29
C LEU A 18 -6.77 -23.82 15.41
N SER A 19 -5.73 -24.63 15.60
CA SER A 19 -4.34 -24.19 15.54
C SER A 19 -3.61 -25.13 14.61
N PHE A 20 -2.83 -24.57 13.71
CA PHE A 20 -1.92 -25.28 12.81
C PHE A 20 -0.60 -24.54 12.77
N GLN A 21 0.48 -25.28 12.59
CA GLN A 21 1.80 -24.70 12.41
C GLN A 21 1.94 -24.31 10.95
N ILE A 22 2.02 -23.02 10.69
CA ILE A 22 2.40 -22.51 9.38
C ILE A 22 3.93 -22.62 9.30
N ASN A 23 4.43 -23.72 8.75
CA ASN A 23 5.83 -23.82 8.32
C ASN A 23 6.00 -23.08 6.99
N ALA A 24 5.59 -21.82 6.93
CA ALA A 24 5.93 -20.97 5.79
C ALA A 24 7.13 -20.13 6.23
N SER A 25 8.30 -20.46 5.72
CA SER A 25 9.21 -19.40 5.31
C SER A 25 8.43 -18.60 4.27
N ILE A 26 7.67 -17.59 4.72
CA ILE A 26 6.98 -16.68 3.80
C ILE A 26 8.10 -16.11 2.93
N PRO A 27 8.18 -16.48 1.64
CA PRO A 27 9.20 -15.92 0.78
C PRO A 27 8.99 -14.42 0.86
N GLN A 28 10.03 -13.66 1.20
CA GLN A 28 9.95 -12.22 1.06
C GLN A 28 9.76 -11.99 -0.43
N LEU A 29 8.51 -11.78 -0.85
CA LEU A 29 8.20 -11.35 -2.19
C LEU A 29 9.06 -10.11 -2.45
N PRO A 30 9.78 -10.05 -3.59
CA PRO A 30 10.54 -8.87 -3.92
C PRO A 30 9.59 -7.67 -3.78
N ARG A 31 10.02 -6.65 -3.03
CA ARG A 31 9.26 -5.40 -2.91
C ARG A 31 9.34 -4.68 -4.25
N HIS A 32 8.51 -5.11 -5.20
CA HIS A 32 8.34 -4.39 -6.44
C HIS A 32 7.71 -3.04 -6.11
N PRO A 33 8.27 -1.92 -6.60
CA PRO A 33 7.64 -0.62 -6.41
C PRO A 33 6.22 -0.68 -6.98
N ARG A 34 5.24 -0.26 -6.18
CA ARG A 34 3.84 -0.21 -6.63
C ARG A 34 3.74 0.80 -7.77
N ILE A 35 3.58 0.31 -8.99
CA ILE A 35 3.30 1.16 -10.15
C ILE A 35 1.86 1.65 -10.04
N ILE A 36 1.65 2.94 -10.27
CA ILE A 36 0.33 3.58 -10.28
C ILE A 36 0.20 4.30 -11.62
N TRP A 37 -0.94 4.15 -12.30
CA TRP A 37 -1.25 4.82 -13.57
C TRP A 37 -2.30 5.91 -13.35
N ASN A 38 -2.30 6.93 -14.23
CA ASN A 38 -3.30 8.01 -14.19
C ASN A 38 -4.65 7.54 -14.76
N LEU A 39 -5.31 6.57 -14.12
CA LEU A 39 -6.55 5.97 -14.62
C LEU A 39 -7.69 7.00 -14.80
N GLY A 40 -7.62 8.14 -14.12
CA GLY A 40 -8.55 9.26 -14.35
C GLY A 40 -8.55 9.79 -15.78
N LYS A 41 -7.43 9.64 -16.52
CA LYS A 41 -7.34 10.03 -17.93
C LYS A 41 -8.16 9.15 -18.86
N LEU A 42 -8.51 7.92 -18.45
CA LEU A 42 -9.41 7.06 -19.23
C LEU A 42 -10.86 7.56 -19.28
N LYS A 43 -11.21 8.57 -18.46
CA LYS A 43 -12.49 9.28 -18.61
C LYS A 43 -12.54 10.10 -19.90
N ASP A 44 -11.38 10.51 -20.41
CA ASP A 44 -11.27 11.15 -21.71
C ASP A 44 -11.38 10.10 -22.82
N ARG A 45 -12.25 10.38 -23.80
CA ARG A 45 -12.55 9.45 -24.88
C ARG A 45 -11.33 9.12 -25.74
N ASN A 46 -10.44 10.08 -25.98
CA ASN A 46 -9.27 9.87 -26.83
C ASN A 46 -8.26 8.92 -26.15
N ASN A 47 -8.04 9.10 -24.84
CA ASN A 47 -7.15 8.23 -24.07
C ASN A 47 -7.75 6.82 -23.93
N HIS A 48 -9.07 6.72 -23.76
CA HIS A 48 -9.77 5.44 -23.72
C HIS A 48 -9.67 4.68 -25.04
N GLU A 49 -9.90 5.35 -26.18
CA GLU A 49 -9.77 4.74 -27.52
C GLU A 49 -8.31 4.36 -27.82
N ALA A 50 -7.34 5.19 -27.41
CA ALA A 50 -5.92 4.87 -27.53
C ALA A 50 -5.54 3.63 -26.70
N TYR A 51 -6.03 3.52 -25.48
CA TYR A 51 -5.85 2.34 -24.63
C TYR A 51 -6.42 1.08 -25.28
N LEU A 52 -7.67 1.12 -25.74
CA LEU A 52 -8.32 -0.03 -26.36
C LEU A 52 -7.59 -0.50 -27.61
N ARG A 53 -7.23 0.44 -28.50
CA ARG A 53 -6.47 0.11 -29.70
C ARG A 53 -5.15 -0.56 -29.35
N ARG A 54 -4.39 0.02 -28.42
CA ARG A 54 -3.08 -0.51 -28.03
C ARG A 54 -3.19 -1.88 -27.36
N PHE A 55 -4.17 -2.06 -26.48
CA PHE A 55 -4.42 -3.33 -25.83
C PHE A 55 -4.83 -4.42 -26.84
N GLN A 56 -5.67 -4.08 -27.81
CA GLN A 56 -6.06 -5.01 -28.88
C GLN A 56 -4.85 -5.41 -29.73
N GLU A 57 -3.99 -4.47 -30.12
CA GLU A 57 -2.75 -4.76 -30.85
C GLU A 57 -1.83 -5.74 -30.10
N LEU A 58 -1.71 -5.59 -28.77
CA LEU A 58 -0.83 -6.42 -27.95
C LEU A 58 -1.45 -7.77 -27.56
N SER A 59 -2.77 -7.85 -27.42
CA SER A 59 -3.47 -9.08 -27.02
C SER A 59 -3.81 -10.00 -28.19
N GLN A 60 -4.00 -9.48 -29.40
CA GLN A 60 -4.29 -10.28 -30.60
C GLN A 60 -3.24 -11.37 -30.89
N PRO A 61 -1.91 -11.08 -30.85
CA PRO A 61 -0.89 -12.10 -31.04
C PRO A 61 -0.89 -13.16 -29.91
N LEU A 62 -1.25 -12.76 -28.69
CA LEU A 62 -1.35 -13.70 -27.56
C LEU A 62 -2.48 -14.70 -27.82
N LEU A 63 -3.67 -14.21 -28.18
CA LEU A 63 -4.81 -15.08 -28.49
C LEU A 63 -4.47 -16.07 -29.62
N GLN A 64 -3.82 -15.61 -30.69
CA GLN A 64 -3.39 -16.48 -31.79
C GLN A 64 -2.31 -17.50 -31.38
N TYR A 65 -1.40 -17.11 -30.48
CA TYR A 65 -0.41 -18.02 -29.92
C TYR A 65 -1.08 -19.13 -29.10
N HIS A 66 -2.07 -18.78 -28.28
CA HIS A 66 -2.81 -19.70 -27.43
C HIS A 66 -3.81 -20.59 -28.19
N GLU A 67 -4.42 -20.10 -29.27
CA GLU A 67 -5.29 -20.92 -30.14
C GLU A 67 -4.52 -22.00 -30.92
N LYS A 68 -3.25 -21.76 -31.24
CA LYS A 68 -2.42 -22.68 -32.04
C LYS A 68 -1.68 -23.72 -31.21
N HIS A 69 -1.47 -23.46 -29.91
CA HIS A 69 -0.80 -24.41 -29.03
C HIS A 69 -1.84 -25.30 -28.35
N ASP A 70 -1.89 -26.56 -28.76
CA ASP A 70 -2.70 -27.56 -28.07
C ASP A 70 -1.94 -28.04 -26.83
N TYR A 71 -2.45 -27.72 -25.64
CA TYR A 71 -1.75 -27.98 -24.38
C TYR A 71 -2.16 -29.34 -23.83
N PRO A 72 -1.21 -30.30 -23.65
CA PRO A 72 -1.53 -31.56 -23.00
C PRO A 72 -1.85 -31.32 -21.52
N ILE A 73 -3.15 -31.27 -21.20
CA ILE A 73 -3.73 -31.04 -19.85
C ILE A 73 -3.23 -32.08 -18.82
N ASN A 74 -2.67 -33.20 -19.26
CA ASN A 74 -2.21 -34.28 -18.39
C ASN A 74 -0.88 -34.01 -17.65
N ASN A 75 -0.17 -32.90 -17.92
CA ASN A 75 1.03 -32.54 -17.17
C ASN A 75 0.83 -31.29 -16.31
N ARG A 76 0.74 -31.50 -15.00
CA ARG A 76 0.54 -30.43 -14.00
C ARG A 76 1.63 -29.36 -14.04
N HIS A 77 2.90 -29.72 -14.21
CA HIS A 77 3.99 -28.74 -14.24
C HIS A 77 3.87 -27.82 -15.46
N TYR A 78 3.59 -28.41 -16.61
CA TYR A 78 3.41 -27.67 -17.85
C TYR A 78 2.20 -26.73 -17.79
N ALA A 79 1.10 -27.16 -17.16
CA ALA A 79 -0.09 -26.32 -16.96
C ALA A 79 0.20 -25.11 -16.06
N VAL A 80 1.01 -25.28 -15.01
CA VAL A 80 1.40 -24.19 -14.12
C VAL A 80 2.26 -23.17 -14.86
N ASP A 81 3.32 -23.62 -15.55
CA ASP A 81 4.23 -22.74 -16.29
C ASP A 81 3.48 -21.97 -17.39
N TYR A 82 2.51 -22.64 -18.03
CA TYR A 82 1.62 -22.03 -19.02
C TYR A 82 0.77 -20.90 -18.43
N ILE A 83 0.10 -21.15 -17.30
CA ILE A 83 -0.75 -20.14 -16.64
C ILE A 83 0.09 -18.94 -16.20
N GLU A 84 1.27 -19.17 -15.64
CA GLU A 84 2.16 -18.09 -15.23
C GLU A 84 2.64 -17.27 -16.43
N LYS A 85 3.01 -17.92 -17.54
CA LYS A 85 3.39 -17.22 -18.78
C LYS A 85 2.24 -16.40 -19.34
N LEU A 86 1.04 -16.97 -19.45
CA LEU A 86 -0.15 -16.26 -19.93
C LEU A 86 -0.46 -15.06 -19.04
N ASN A 87 -0.40 -15.22 -17.72
CA ASN A 87 -0.60 -14.12 -16.77
C ASN A 87 0.45 -13.02 -16.95
N ALA A 88 1.73 -13.38 -17.10
CA ALA A 88 2.80 -12.42 -17.32
C ALA A 88 2.59 -11.63 -18.63
N ASP A 89 2.27 -12.33 -19.73
CA ASP A 89 2.04 -11.73 -21.04
C ASP A 89 0.82 -10.79 -21.04
N LEU A 90 -0.29 -11.21 -20.41
CA LEU A 90 -1.48 -10.37 -20.26
C LEU A 90 -1.23 -9.13 -19.39
N CYS A 91 -0.59 -9.31 -18.23
CA CYS A 91 -0.22 -8.20 -17.36
C CYS A 91 0.68 -7.21 -18.10
N GLN A 92 1.63 -7.69 -18.89
CA GLN A 92 2.51 -6.84 -19.67
C GLN A 92 1.75 -6.05 -20.73
N ALA A 93 0.83 -6.70 -21.46
CA ALA A 93 -0.04 -6.02 -22.43
C ALA A 93 -0.87 -4.91 -21.78
N ILE A 94 -1.44 -5.16 -20.59
CA ILE A 94 -2.18 -4.16 -19.81
C ILE A 94 -1.26 -2.99 -19.42
N TYR A 95 -0.09 -3.28 -18.86
CA TYR A 95 0.84 -2.26 -18.37
C TYR A 95 1.37 -1.37 -19.50
N THR A 96 1.78 -1.95 -20.62
CA THR A 96 2.23 -1.19 -21.80
C THR A 96 1.09 -0.34 -22.37
N SER A 97 -0.13 -0.87 -22.46
CA SER A 97 -1.28 -0.09 -22.96
C SER A 97 -1.61 1.09 -22.04
N LEU A 98 -1.47 0.92 -20.72
CA LEU A 98 -1.68 1.99 -19.74
C LEU A 98 -0.55 3.02 -19.75
N ASP A 99 0.70 2.59 -19.96
CA ASP A 99 1.85 3.48 -20.13
C ASP A 99 1.66 4.38 -21.36
N ASP A 100 1.26 3.80 -22.49
CA ASP A 100 1.09 4.52 -23.76
C ASP A 100 -0.12 5.48 -23.75
N SER A 101 -1.20 5.13 -23.03
CA SER A 101 -2.44 5.93 -23.02
C SER A 101 -2.51 6.96 -21.90
N CYS A 102 -2.25 6.54 -20.66
CA CYS A 102 -2.48 7.36 -19.47
C CYS A 102 -1.16 7.90 -18.90
N GLY A 103 -0.06 7.20 -19.18
CA GLY A 103 1.20 7.38 -18.50
C GLY A 103 1.12 6.98 -17.03
N ARG A 104 2.29 6.69 -16.48
CA ARG A 104 2.42 6.42 -15.04
C ARG A 104 2.13 7.69 -14.25
N VAL A 105 1.56 7.52 -13.07
CA VAL A 105 1.66 8.54 -12.02
C VAL A 105 3.14 8.61 -11.72
N SER A 106 3.81 9.64 -12.24
CA SER A 106 5.05 10.07 -11.64
C SER A 106 4.74 10.23 -10.17
N HIS A 107 5.44 9.51 -9.29
CA HIS A 107 5.53 9.92 -7.91
C HIS A 107 6.20 11.29 -7.96
N SER A 108 5.39 12.33 -8.21
CA SER A 108 5.79 13.70 -7.94
C SER A 108 6.31 13.60 -6.52
N THR A 109 7.60 13.84 -6.37
CA THR A 109 8.20 14.19 -5.09
C THR A 109 7.58 15.54 -4.75
N GLY A 110 6.29 15.51 -4.44
CA GLY A 110 5.54 16.67 -4.07
C GLY A 110 6.22 17.22 -2.82
N PRO A 111 6.18 18.54 -2.61
CA PRO A 111 6.80 19.19 -1.45
C PRO A 111 6.39 18.57 -0.10
N LEU A 112 5.26 17.86 -0.10
CA LEU A 112 4.65 17.20 1.03
C LEU A 112 5.29 15.85 1.39
N ARG A 113 6.01 15.19 0.48
CA ARG A 113 6.73 13.94 0.81
C ARG A 113 7.83 14.21 1.85
N ASP A 114 8.42 15.40 1.81
CA ASP A 114 9.44 15.87 2.76
C ASP A 114 8.84 16.66 3.94
N PHE A 115 7.51 16.72 4.06
CA PHE A 115 6.90 17.35 5.22
C PHE A 115 7.21 16.57 6.50
N TRP A 116 7.17 15.25 6.43
CA TRP A 116 7.45 14.39 7.57
C TRP A 116 8.94 14.04 7.63
N THR A 117 9.65 14.63 8.59
CA THR A 117 11.09 14.44 8.79
C THR A 117 11.38 13.49 9.94
N ASP A 118 12.59 12.92 10.00
CA ASP A 118 13.02 12.07 11.12
C ASP A 118 12.87 12.78 12.47
N LYS A 119 13.12 14.10 12.50
CA LYS A 119 12.93 14.94 13.68
C LYS A 119 11.46 15.05 14.11
N LEU A 120 10.53 15.11 13.17
CA LEU A 120 9.09 15.08 13.46
C LEU A 120 8.65 13.70 13.94
N GLN A 121 9.18 12.64 13.34
CA GLN A 121 8.95 11.26 13.75
C GLN A 121 9.44 11.02 15.18
N GLU A 122 10.67 11.42 15.50
CA GLU A 122 11.25 11.31 16.85
C GLU A 122 10.41 12.07 17.89
N ALA A 123 10.00 13.30 17.58
CA ALA A 123 9.14 14.08 18.47
C ALA A 123 7.75 13.44 18.67
N TYR A 124 7.20 12.81 17.63
CA TYR A 124 5.96 12.05 17.72
C TYR A 124 6.12 10.80 18.59
N ASP A 125 7.17 10.02 18.35
CA ASP A 125 7.44 8.78 19.10
C ASP A 125 7.74 9.06 20.57
N TYR A 126 8.46 10.15 20.86
CA TYR A 126 8.69 10.60 22.22
C TYR A 126 7.39 11.01 22.92
N ARG A 127 6.48 11.73 22.24
CA ARG A 127 5.15 12.06 22.77
C ARG A 127 4.37 10.78 23.10
N GLU A 128 4.33 9.82 22.19
CA GLU A 128 3.64 8.54 22.40
C GLU A 128 4.26 7.72 23.53
N LEU A 129 5.59 7.72 23.66
CA LEU A 129 6.29 7.09 24.76
C LEU A 129 5.86 7.68 26.10
N CYS A 130 5.85 9.02 26.22
CA CYS A 130 5.39 9.70 27.43
C CYS A 130 3.93 9.37 27.76
N TYR A 131 3.05 9.34 26.76
CA TYR A 131 1.65 8.97 26.93
C TYR A 131 1.48 7.53 27.43
N ARG A 132 2.21 6.57 26.83
CA ARG A 132 2.20 5.16 27.25
C ARG A 132 2.72 4.98 28.68
N LYS A 133 3.78 5.71 29.06
CA LYS A 133 4.31 5.70 30.43
C LYS A 133 3.31 6.30 31.42
N TRP A 134 2.67 7.42 31.08
CA TRP A 134 1.61 8.02 31.89
C TRP A 134 0.44 7.07 32.13
N ARG A 135 -0.04 6.38 31.08
CA ARG A 135 -1.15 5.41 31.15
C ARG A 135 -0.89 4.27 32.15
N LYS A 136 0.39 3.87 32.30
CA LYS A 136 0.82 2.76 33.17
C LYS A 136 1.37 3.22 34.53
N ALA A 137 1.51 4.53 34.75
CA ALA A 137 2.10 5.08 35.95
C ALA A 137 1.09 5.26 37.09
N TYR A 138 1.61 5.21 38.31
CA TYR A 138 0.87 5.41 39.56
C TYR A 138 1.58 6.45 40.45
N GLY A 139 0.83 7.07 41.36
CA GLY A 139 1.36 8.09 42.28
C GLY A 139 2.00 9.29 41.57
N LEU A 140 3.06 9.84 42.16
CA LEU A 140 3.77 11.03 41.65
C LEU A 140 4.36 10.83 40.24
N ASN A 141 4.71 9.59 39.87
CA ASN A 141 5.17 9.28 38.52
C ASN A 141 4.11 9.55 37.46
N LYS A 142 2.82 9.48 37.81
CA LYS A 142 1.73 9.81 36.89
C LYS A 142 1.76 11.30 36.55
N LEU A 143 1.95 12.18 37.54
CA LEU A 143 2.09 13.62 37.29
C LEU A 143 3.34 13.92 36.47
N HIS A 144 4.48 13.29 36.80
CA HIS A 144 5.74 13.45 36.07
C HIS A 144 5.61 13.11 34.57
N TYR A 145 5.06 11.94 34.23
CA TYR A 145 4.88 11.56 32.83
C TYR A 145 3.81 12.37 32.10
N TRP A 146 2.82 12.90 32.83
CA TRP A 146 1.85 13.84 32.26
C TRP A 146 2.51 15.14 31.83
N LEU A 147 3.36 15.73 32.69
CA LEU A 147 4.12 16.95 32.35
C LEU A 147 5.02 16.72 31.13
N LYS A 148 5.78 15.62 31.12
CA LYS A 148 6.61 15.25 29.96
C LYS A 148 5.82 15.07 28.68
N HIS A 149 4.62 14.49 28.76
CA HIS A 149 3.75 14.35 27.60
C HIS A 149 3.29 15.72 27.06
N GLN A 150 2.96 16.67 27.93
CA GLN A 150 2.58 18.03 27.50
C GLN A 150 3.74 18.77 26.84
N GLU A 151 4.95 18.67 27.39
CA GLU A 151 6.16 19.23 26.80
C GLU A 151 6.44 18.61 25.41
N ALA A 152 6.39 17.28 25.30
CA ALA A 152 6.57 16.58 24.03
C ALA A 152 5.51 17.00 22.99
N ARG A 153 4.26 17.18 23.41
CA ARG A 153 3.16 17.65 22.56
C ARG A 153 3.38 19.09 22.09
N ALA A 154 3.85 19.99 22.96
CA ALA A 154 4.18 21.37 22.60
C ALA A 154 5.34 21.43 21.61
N THR A 155 6.40 20.63 21.84
CA THR A 155 7.55 20.51 20.94
C THR A 155 7.14 20.04 19.56
N LEU A 156 6.34 18.97 19.47
CA LEU A 156 5.83 18.49 18.19
C LEU A 156 4.99 19.54 17.46
N ARG A 157 4.10 20.24 18.16
CA ARG A 157 3.31 21.33 17.57
C ARG A 157 4.20 22.44 17.01
N ARG A 158 5.27 22.81 17.73
CA ARG A 158 6.25 23.80 17.27
C ARG A 158 6.96 23.34 16.00
N LEU A 159 7.41 22.09 15.95
CA LEU A 159 8.07 21.52 14.78
C LEU A 159 7.14 21.45 13.57
N ILE A 160 5.88 21.04 13.75
CA ILE A 160 4.88 21.04 12.69
C ILE A 160 4.64 22.46 12.16
N ALA A 161 4.47 23.44 13.06
CA ALA A 161 4.25 24.83 12.66
C ALA A 161 5.47 25.43 11.94
N GLN A 162 6.68 25.11 12.40
CA GLN A 162 7.92 25.50 11.74
C GLN A 162 8.01 24.88 10.35
N ARG A 163 7.80 23.56 10.25
CA ARG A 163 7.87 22.86 8.97
C ARG A 163 6.87 23.40 7.97
N ARG A 164 5.64 23.68 8.41
CA ARG A 164 4.61 24.35 7.59
C ARG A 164 5.08 25.68 7.02
N ARG A 165 5.79 26.50 7.80
CA ARG A 165 6.37 27.77 7.33
C ARG A 165 7.49 27.54 6.33
N GLU A 166 8.38 26.59 6.58
CA GLU A 166 9.49 26.25 5.68
C GLU A 166 8.99 25.74 4.34
N THR A 167 7.95 24.90 4.34
CA THR A 167 7.35 24.35 3.12
C THR A 167 6.30 25.28 2.49
N TRP A 168 6.03 26.45 3.09
CA TRP A 168 4.99 27.38 2.64
C TRP A 168 5.30 27.98 1.26
N THR A 169 6.57 28.28 0.99
CA THR A 169 7.01 28.78 -0.32
C THR A 169 6.82 27.73 -1.40
N THR A 170 7.09 26.46 -1.09
CA THR A 170 6.86 25.36 -2.03
C THR A 170 5.38 25.11 -2.29
N PHE A 171 4.52 25.27 -1.27
CA PHE A 171 3.06 25.19 -1.41
C PHE A 171 2.47 26.33 -2.28
N SER A 172 2.97 27.56 -2.11
CA SER A 172 2.47 28.75 -2.81
C SER A 172 3.04 28.96 -4.22
N VAL A 173 4.10 28.24 -4.60
CA VAL A 173 4.57 28.13 -6.00
C VAL A 173 3.74 27.09 -6.77
N PHE A 174 3.37 25.97 -6.13
CA PHE A 174 2.50 24.96 -6.73
C PHE A 174 1.10 25.50 -7.05
N ALA A 175 0.49 26.23 -6.11
CA ALA A 175 -0.83 26.85 -6.32
C ALA A 175 -0.86 27.94 -7.42
N ARG A 176 0.30 28.43 -7.87
CA ARG A 176 0.42 29.42 -8.96
C ARG A 176 0.74 28.81 -10.32
N THR A 177 1.15 27.55 -10.37
CA THR A 177 1.46 26.83 -11.61
C THR A 177 0.29 25.97 -12.09
N GLU A 178 -0.78 25.87 -11.31
CA GLU A 178 -2.04 25.21 -11.67
C GLU A 178 -3.22 26.19 -11.90
N LEU A 179 -2.94 27.49 -12.09
CA LEU A 179 -3.88 28.53 -12.55
C LEU A 179 -3.37 29.13 -13.86
#